data_AF-A0A5S9ILX0-F1
#
_entry.id   AF-A0A5S9ILX0-F1
#
_cell.length_a   1.000
_cell.length_b   1.000
_cell.length_c   1.000
_cell.angle_alpha   90.00
_cell.angle_beta   90.00
_cell.angle_gamma   90.00
#
_symmetry.space_group_name_H-M   'P 1'
#
loop_
_entity.id
_entity.type
_entity.pdbx_description
1 polymer ?
#
loop_
_entity_poly.entity_id
_entity_poly.type
_entity_poly.pdbx_seq_one_letter_code
_entity_poly.pdbx_strand_id
1 'polypeptide(L)'
;MKKTWLPFLGFALSFAICFSYIAYFVYNEQVRDNPWAITLGSFCAAAIAVYGAIFTMRSTTRRTLKIVNFTLAFLAILFPVLFTLFVVKLSYDLPDKKLALQGDKVAPAFTLLDSQKRKVSLKDFSGKNLLVVFYRGHW
;
A
#
# COMPACT_ATOMS: atom_id res chain seq x y z
N MET A 1 -30.49 -7.19 -18.72
CA MET A 1 -30.26 -7.00 -17.27
C MET A 1 -29.85 -5.54 -17.02
N LYS A 2 -30.49 -4.83 -16.08
CA LYS A 2 -30.10 -3.44 -15.77
C LYS A 2 -28.63 -3.44 -15.29
N LYS A 3 -27.76 -2.62 -15.86
CA LYS A 3 -26.32 -2.49 -15.49
C LYS A 3 -26.08 -1.95 -14.05
N THR A 4 -27.10 -1.98 -13.20
CA THR A 4 -27.11 -1.47 -11.81
C THR A 4 -26.25 -2.30 -10.86
N TRP A 5 -25.82 -3.50 -11.27
CA TRP A 5 -24.94 -4.38 -10.49
C TRP A 5 -23.44 -4.09 -10.68
N LEU A 6 -23.07 -3.34 -11.72
CA LEU A 6 -21.67 -3.00 -12.02
C LEU A 6 -20.96 -2.22 -10.89
N PRO A 7 -21.61 -1.27 -10.18
CA PRO A 7 -21.01 -0.60 -9.02
C PRO A 7 -20.64 -1.57 -7.90
N PHE A 8 -21.49 -2.56 -7.64
CA PHE A 8 -21.21 -3.59 -6.64
C PHE A 8 -20.03 -4.48 -7.08
N LEU A 9 -20.02 -4.92 -8.33
CA LEU A 9 -18.92 -5.73 -8.87
C LEU A 9 -17.59 -4.95 -8.80
N GLY A 10 -17.55 -3.72 -9.33
CA GLY A 10 -16.34 -2.93 -9.38
C GLY A 10 -15.82 -2.57 -7.98
N PHE A 11 -16.72 -2.26 -7.03
CA PHE A 11 -16.35 -2.09 -5.63
C PHE A 11 -15.76 -3.38 -5.02
N ALA A 12 -16.46 -4.50 -5.16
CA ALA A 12 -16.01 -5.78 -4.58
C ALA A 12 -14.65 -6.21 -5.14
N LEU A 13 -14.45 -6.05 -6.45
CA LEU A 13 -13.17 -6.32 -7.11
C LEU A 13 -12.08 -5.37 -6.63
N SER A 14 -12.33 -4.06 -6.59
CA SER A 14 -11.34 -3.08 -6.13
C SER A 14 -10.92 -3.36 -4.68
N PHE A 15 -11.89 -3.62 -3.81
CA PHE A 15 -11.64 -3.98 -2.42
C PHE A 15 -10.84 -5.28 -2.31
N ALA A 16 -11.26 -6.34 -3.00
CA ALA A 16 -10.58 -7.63 -2.96
C ALA A 16 -9.13 -7.55 -3.47
N ILE A 17 -8.89 -6.80 -4.55
CA ILE A 17 -7.54 -6.60 -5.11
C ILE A 17 -6.65 -5.88 -4.07
N CYS A 18 -7.10 -4.74 -3.54
CA CYS A 18 -6.31 -4.00 -2.54
C CYS A 18 -6.08 -4.83 -1.27
N PHE A 19 -7.09 -5.55 -0.80
CA PHE A 19 -6.99 -6.36 0.41
C PHE A 19 -6.10 -7.60 0.20
N SER A 20 -6.15 -8.23 -0.98
CA SER A 20 -5.28 -9.36 -1.32
C SER A 20 -3.80 -9.00 -1.26
N TYR A 21 -3.45 -7.74 -1.53
CA TYR A 21 -2.08 -7.29 -1.37
C TYR A 21 -1.61 -7.34 0.07
N ILE A 22 -2.40 -6.78 0.98
CA ILE A 22 -2.07 -6.73 2.41
C ILE A 22 -2.07 -8.15 3.01
N ALA A 23 -3.05 -8.97 2.63
CA ALA A 23 -3.23 -10.30 3.20
C ALA A 23 -2.23 -11.35 2.68
N TYR A 24 -1.77 -11.22 1.43
CA TYR A 24 -0.98 -12.27 0.77
C TYR A 24 0.24 -11.74 0.02
N PHE A 25 0.07 -10.76 -0.87
CA PHE A 25 1.18 -10.35 -1.75
C PHE A 25 2.30 -9.59 -1.03
N VAL A 26 2.08 -9.10 0.20
CA VAL A 26 3.14 -8.49 1.01
C VAL A 26 4.31 -9.45 1.27
N TYR A 27 4.06 -10.76 1.29
CA TYR A 27 5.07 -11.81 1.49
C TYR A 27 5.76 -12.24 0.19
N ASN A 28 5.24 -11.84 -0.97
CA ASN A 28 5.85 -12.12 -2.26
C ASN A 28 6.69 -10.93 -2.70
N GLU A 29 8.02 -11.09 -2.68
CA GLU A 29 8.98 -10.03 -3.00
C GLU A 29 8.73 -9.42 -4.39
N GLN A 30 8.41 -10.24 -5.40
CA GLN A 30 8.20 -9.75 -6.77
C GLN A 30 6.99 -8.81 -6.88
N VAL A 31 5.91 -9.09 -6.15
CA VAL A 31 4.68 -8.28 -6.20
C VAL A 31 4.76 -7.10 -5.23
N ARG A 32 5.40 -7.28 -4.07
CA ARG A 32 5.65 -6.22 -3.09
C ARG A 32 6.51 -5.11 -3.68
N ASP A 33 7.59 -5.48 -4.37
CA ASP A 33 8.54 -4.51 -4.90
C ASP A 33 8.04 -3.87 -6.21
N ASN A 34 7.09 -4.54 -6.89
CA ASN A 34 6.41 -4.04 -8.07
C ASN A 34 4.88 -4.21 -7.98
N PRO A 35 4.18 -3.33 -7.23
CA PRO A 35 2.74 -3.44 -7.02
C PRO A 35 1.91 -2.87 -8.19
N TRP A 36 2.52 -2.58 -9.35
CA TRP A 36 1.84 -1.92 -10.47
C TRP A 36 0.65 -2.72 -11.01
N ALA A 37 0.76 -4.05 -11.08
CA ALA A 37 -0.34 -4.91 -11.53
C ALA A 37 -1.57 -4.82 -10.61
N ILE A 38 -1.35 -4.84 -9.30
CA ILE A 38 -2.40 -4.67 -8.28
C ILE A 38 -3.00 -3.27 -8.37
N THR A 39 -2.15 -2.25 -8.51
CA THR A 39 -2.56 -0.85 -8.63
C THR A 39 -3.47 -0.67 -9.84
N LEU A 40 -3.01 -1.06 -11.04
CA LEU A 40 -3.78 -0.96 -12.28
C LEU A 40 -5.07 -1.79 -12.21
N GLY A 41 -5.01 -3.02 -11.72
CA GLY A 41 -6.19 -3.88 -11.54
C GLY A 41 -7.25 -3.23 -10.66
N SER A 42 -6.83 -2.61 -9.56
CA SER A 42 -7.74 -1.92 -8.63
C SER A 42 -8.39 -0.68 -9.26
N PHE A 43 -7.67 0.09 -10.09
CA PHE A 43 -8.21 1.22 -10.84
C PHE A 43 -9.13 0.79 -12.00
N CYS A 44 -8.84 -0.31 -12.68
CA CYS A 44 -9.74 -0.90 -13.67
C CYS A 44 -11.06 -1.33 -13.03
N ALA A 45 -11.01 -1.96 -11.85
CA ALA A 45 -12.20 -2.31 -11.07
C ALA A 45 -12.99 -1.07 -10.64
N ALA A 46 -12.30 0.00 -10.22
CA ALA A 46 -12.92 1.29 -9.92
C ALA A 46 -13.63 1.89 -11.14
N ALA A 47 -13.01 1.84 -12.32
CA ALA A 47 -13.60 2.32 -13.57
C ALA A 47 -14.90 1.59 -13.93
N ILE A 48 -14.97 0.28 -13.69
CA ILE A 48 -16.21 -0.51 -13.85
C ILE A 48 -17.30 0.01 -12.91
N ALA A 49 -16.96 0.30 -11.64
CA ALA A 49 -17.93 0.81 -10.68
C ALA A 49 -18.46 2.18 -11.08
N VAL A 50 -17.58 3.08 -11.50
CA VAL A 50 -17.92 4.44 -11.97
C VAL A 50 -18.81 4.39 -13.21
N TYR A 51 -18.45 3.56 -14.20
CA TYR A 51 -19.25 3.37 -15.40
C TYR A 51 -20.68 2.87 -15.05
N GLY A 52 -20.79 1.92 -14.12
CA GLY A 52 -22.06 1.45 -13.60
C GLY A 52 -22.88 2.54 -12.90
N ALA A 53 -22.24 3.41 -12.13
CA ALA A 53 -22.89 4.50 -11.41
C ALA A 53 -23.43 5.57 -12.37
N ILE A 54 -22.63 5.98 -13.38
CA ILE A 54 -23.06 6.92 -14.42
C ILE A 54 -24.30 6.38 -15.16
N PHE A 55 -24.30 5.10 -15.51
CA PHE A 55 -25.44 4.48 -16.15
C PHE A 55 -26.68 4.44 -15.24
N THR A 56 -26.48 4.16 -13.95
CA THR A 56 -27.57 4.17 -12.96
C THR A 56 -28.20 5.55 -12.83
N MET A 57 -27.41 6.63 -12.86
CA MET A 57 -27.89 8.00 -12.78
C MET A 57 -28.82 8.37 -13.95
N ARG A 58 -28.50 7.90 -15.17
CA ARG A 58 -29.27 8.12 -16.40
C ARG A 58 -30.56 7.28 -16.49
N SER A 59 -30.72 6.29 -15.61
CA SER A 59 -31.88 5.39 -15.62
C SER A 59 -33.03 5.88 -14.73
N THR A 60 -34.25 5.39 -14.99
CA THR A 60 -35.48 5.61 -14.18
C THR A 60 -35.48 4.82 -12.86
N THR A 61 -34.29 4.56 -12.32
CA THR A 61 -34.09 3.78 -11.10
C THR A 61 -34.43 4.60 -9.86
N ARG A 62 -34.86 3.92 -8.78
CA ARG A 62 -35.16 4.54 -7.47
C ARG A 62 -33.99 5.40 -6.97
N ARG A 63 -34.30 6.54 -6.36
CA ARG A 63 -33.31 7.49 -5.81
C ARG A 63 -32.34 6.83 -4.82
N THR A 64 -32.83 5.93 -3.98
CA THR A 64 -32.00 5.17 -3.03
C THR A 64 -30.91 4.36 -3.71
N LEU A 65 -31.22 3.66 -4.81
CA LEU A 65 -30.23 2.87 -5.54
C LEU A 65 -29.22 3.76 -6.27
N LYS A 66 -29.60 4.97 -6.70
CA LYS A 66 -28.66 5.96 -7.24
C LYS A 66 -27.64 6.40 -6.19
N ILE A 67 -28.10 6.69 -4.97
CA ILE A 67 -27.22 7.05 -3.84
C ILE A 67 -26.27 5.89 -3.54
N VAL A 68 -26.78 4.67 -3.36
CA VAL A 68 -25.96 3.48 -3.06
C VAL A 68 -24.90 3.25 -4.15
N ASN A 69 -25.30 3.28 -5.43
CA ASN A 69 -24.38 3.05 -6.54
C ASN A 69 -23.31 4.14 -6.65
N PHE A 70 -23.66 5.39 -6.33
CA PHE A 70 -22.70 6.49 -6.30
C PHE A 70 -21.71 6.35 -5.13
N THR A 71 -22.20 5.98 -3.93
CA THR A 71 -21.35 5.69 -2.77
C THR A 71 -20.39 4.54 -3.05
N LEU A 72 -20.86 3.46 -3.68
CA LEU A 72 -20.00 2.33 -4.06
C LEU A 72 -18.94 2.73 -5.08
N ALA A 73 -19.29 3.53 -6.08
CA ALA A 73 -18.30 4.04 -7.04
C ALA A 73 -17.28 4.97 -6.38
N PHE A 74 -17.71 5.82 -5.45
CA PHE A 74 -16.80 6.67 -4.67
C PHE A 74 -15.82 5.81 -3.83
N LEU A 75 -16.34 4.82 -3.10
CA LEU A 75 -15.49 3.91 -2.32
C LEU A 75 -14.53 3.12 -3.23
N ALA A 76 -15.00 2.66 -4.39
CA ALA A 76 -14.18 1.94 -5.35
C ALA A 76 -13.02 2.79 -5.91
N ILE A 77 -13.13 4.13 -5.93
CA ILE A 77 -12.01 5.02 -6.25
C ILE A 77 -11.13 5.27 -5.01
N LEU A 78 -11.74 5.45 -3.85
CA LEU A 78 -11.04 5.79 -2.62
C LEU A 78 -10.03 4.70 -2.22
N PHE A 79 -10.40 3.42 -2.34
CA PHE A 79 -9.52 2.30 -1.97
C PHE A 79 -8.22 2.25 -2.79
N PRO A 80 -8.25 2.26 -4.14
CA PRO A 80 -7.04 2.35 -4.97
C PRO A 80 -6.18 3.58 -4.68
N VAL A 81 -6.80 4.73 -4.42
CA VAL A 81 -6.07 5.97 -4.10
C VAL A 81 -5.34 5.83 -2.77
N LEU A 82 -6.02 5.37 -1.71
CA LEU A 82 -5.40 5.13 -0.41
C LEU A 82 -4.34 4.05 -0.48
N PHE A 83 -4.60 2.97 -1.24
CA PHE A 83 -3.65 1.91 -1.50
C PHE A 83 -2.37 2.45 -2.14
N THR A 84 -2.51 3.23 -3.22
CA THR A 84 -1.37 3.82 -3.94
C THR A 84 -0.59 4.77 -3.04
N LEU A 85 -1.29 5.63 -2.30
CA LEU A 85 -0.66 6.56 -1.35
C LEU A 85 0.14 5.81 -0.29
N PHE A 86 -0.44 4.77 0.31
CA PHE A 86 0.22 3.99 1.35
C PHE A 86 1.39 3.19 0.81
N VAL A 87 1.14 2.35 -0.20
CA VAL A 87 2.13 1.40 -0.73
C VAL A 87 3.22 2.11 -1.51
N VAL A 88 2.89 3.02 -2.42
CA VAL A 88 3.90 3.60 -3.34
C VAL A 88 4.59 4.82 -2.73
N LYS A 89 3.89 5.62 -1.93
CA LYS A 89 4.46 6.87 -1.38
C LYS A 89 4.93 6.70 0.05
N LEU A 90 4.01 6.48 0.99
CA LEU A 90 4.33 6.49 2.42
C LEU A 90 5.30 5.36 2.81
N SER A 91 5.21 4.20 2.15
CA SER A 91 6.05 3.06 2.48
C SER A 91 7.48 3.13 1.93
N TYR A 92 7.74 4.06 1.00
CA TYR A 92 9.06 4.33 0.43
C TYR A 92 9.64 5.68 0.87
N ASP A 93 8.93 6.39 1.75
CA ASP A 93 9.41 7.66 2.28
C ASP A 93 10.56 7.39 3.26
N LEU A 94 11.78 7.66 2.80
CA LEU A 94 13.00 7.49 3.58
C LEU A 94 13.39 8.82 4.20
N PRO A 95 13.96 8.83 5.43
CA PRO A 95 14.55 10.04 6.00
C PRO A 95 15.53 10.68 5.02
N ASP A 96 15.58 12.03 5.01
CA ASP A 96 16.44 12.78 4.08
C ASP A 96 17.90 12.28 4.18
N LYS A 97 18.52 12.02 3.02
CA LYS A 97 19.92 11.61 2.91
C LYS A 97 20.88 12.58 3.60
N LYS A 98 20.50 13.85 3.74
CA LYS A 98 21.28 14.85 4.50
C LYS A 98 21.44 14.50 5.98
N LEU A 99 20.53 13.70 6.54
CA LEU A 99 20.60 13.20 7.92
C LEU A 99 21.49 11.96 8.05
N ALA A 100 21.83 11.30 6.93
CA ALA A 100 22.75 10.18 6.96
C ALA A 100 24.15 10.64 7.38
N LEU A 101 24.87 9.81 8.13
CA LEU A 101 26.24 10.08 8.51
C LEU A 101 27.10 10.19 7.24
N GLN A 102 27.86 11.29 7.10
CA GLN A 102 28.71 11.54 5.95
C GLN A 102 30.19 11.42 6.33
N GLY A 103 30.97 10.70 5.52
CA GLY A 103 32.44 10.63 5.62
C GLY A 103 32.97 10.00 6.91
N ASP A 104 34.11 10.51 7.38
CA ASP A 104 34.86 10.01 8.56
C ASP A 104 34.26 10.42 9.92
N LYS A 105 32.96 10.75 9.96
CA LYS A 105 32.28 11.10 11.22
C LYS A 105 32.12 9.86 12.09
N VAL A 106 32.31 10.05 13.39
CA VAL A 106 32.12 8.98 14.39
C VAL A 106 30.67 8.52 14.38
N ALA A 107 30.47 7.20 14.22
CA ALA A 107 29.15 6.60 14.27
C ALA A 107 28.49 6.83 15.64
N PRO A 108 27.21 7.27 15.70
CA PRO A 108 26.49 7.45 16.94
C PRO A 108 26.40 6.13 17.72
N ALA A 109 26.55 6.20 19.04
CA ALA A 109 26.34 5.04 19.89
C ALA A 109 24.89 4.55 19.75
N PHE A 110 24.71 3.24 19.57
CA PHE A 110 23.41 2.60 19.56
C PHE A 110 23.46 1.28 20.33
N THR A 111 22.29 0.87 20.81
CA THR A 111 22.05 -0.45 21.41
C THR A 111 20.77 -1.01 20.81
N LEU A 112 20.86 -2.16 20.17
CA LEU A 112 19.76 -2.86 19.52
C LEU A 112 19.56 -4.24 20.16
N LEU A 113 18.43 -4.88 19.87
CA LEU A 113 18.20 -6.28 20.22
C LEU A 113 18.61 -7.17 19.04
N ASP A 114 19.31 -8.26 19.32
CA ASP A 114 19.56 -9.31 18.34
C ASP A 114 18.34 -10.24 18.17
N SER A 115 18.47 -11.26 17.30
CA SER A 115 17.43 -12.27 17.07
C SER A 115 17.09 -13.10 18.31
N GLN A 116 17.95 -13.11 19.34
CA GLN A 116 17.74 -13.78 20.62
C GLN A 116 17.27 -12.81 21.72
N LYS A 117 16.89 -11.58 21.36
CA LYS A 117 16.49 -10.50 22.27
C LYS A 117 17.60 -10.07 23.24
N ARG A 118 18.86 -10.33 22.92
CA ARG A 118 20.00 -9.85 23.69
C ARG A 118 20.37 -8.45 23.23
N LYS A 119 20.76 -7.60 24.19
CA LYS A 119 21.23 -6.25 23.88
C LYS A 119 22.61 -6.32 23.25
N VAL A 120 22.75 -5.69 22.08
CA VAL A 120 24.01 -5.57 21.34
C VAL A 120 24.25 -4.09 21.09
N SER A 121 25.40 -3.59 21.53
CA SER A 121 25.80 -2.20 21.39
C SER A 121 26.93 -2.02 20.38
N LEU A 122 27.07 -0.80 19.84
CA LEU A 122 28.20 -0.47 18.98
C LEU A 122 29.55 -0.68 19.68
N LYS A 123 29.61 -0.48 21.00
CA LYS A 123 30.82 -0.64 21.81
C LYS A 123 31.32 -2.09 21.85
N ASP A 124 30.43 -3.06 21.71
CA ASP A 124 30.76 -4.49 21.72
C ASP A 124 31.62 -4.88 20.48
N PHE A 125 31.68 -4.01 19.47
CA PHE A 125 32.49 -4.17 18.26
C PHE A 125 33.73 -3.26 18.23
N SER A 126 34.14 -2.68 19.36
CA SER A 126 35.34 -1.83 19.44
C SER A 126 36.58 -2.52 18.88
N GLY A 127 37.34 -1.81 18.04
CA GLY A 127 38.53 -2.34 17.37
C GLY A 127 38.25 -3.24 16.16
N LYS A 128 36.99 -3.37 15.72
CA LYS A 128 36.60 -4.12 14.52
C LYS A 128 35.99 -3.20 13.46
N ASN A 129 36.17 -3.57 12.19
CA ASN A 129 35.44 -2.96 11.09
C ASN A 129 34.00 -3.50 11.08
N LEU A 130 33.01 -2.61 11.03
CA LEU A 130 31.59 -2.95 11.08
C LEU A 130 30.86 -2.40 9.86
N LEU A 131 30.09 -3.25 9.16
CA LEU A 131 29.14 -2.84 8.13
C LEU A 131 27.73 -2.84 8.74
N VAL A 132 27.07 -1.68 8.75
CA VAL A 132 25.69 -1.54 9.23
C VAL A 132 24.76 -1.43 8.04
N VAL A 133 23.87 -2.41 7.88
CA VAL A 133 22.89 -2.45 6.79
C VAL A 133 21.52 -2.10 7.35
N PHE A 134 20.97 -0.95 6.93
CA PHE A 134 19.59 -0.57 7.23
C PHE A 134 18.67 -1.19 6.18
N TYR A 135 17.61 -1.85 6.63
CA TYR A 135 16.59 -2.43 5.76
C TYR A 135 15.20 -2.10 6.32
N ARG A 136 14.20 -2.05 5.43
CA ARG A 136 12.84 -1.59 5.75
C ARG A 136 12.05 -2.54 6.64
N GLY A 137 12.27 -3.84 6.47
CA GLY A 137 11.60 -4.88 7.25
C GLY A 137 12.16 -6.24 6.90
N HIS A 138 12.15 -7.14 7.88
CA HIS A 138 12.42 -8.56 7.71
C HIS A 138 11.08 -9.26 7.79
N TRP A 139 10.66 -9.89 6.70
CA TRP A 139 9.35 -10.52 6.53
C TRP A 139 9.52 -12.03 6.54
#